data_AF-A0A9P0LZ22-F1
#
_entry.id   AF-A0A9P0LZ22-F1
#
_cell.length_a   1.000
_cell.length_b   1.000
_cell.length_c   1.000
_cell.angle_alpha   90.00
_cell.angle_beta   90.00
_cell.angle_gamma   90.00
#
_symmetry.space_group_name_H-M   'P 1'
#
loop_
_entity.id
_entity.type
_entity.pdbx_description
1 polymer ?
#
loop_
_entity_poly.entity_id
_entity_poly.type
_entity_poly.pdbx_seq_one_letter_code
_entity_poly.pdbx_strand_id
1 'polypeptide(L)'
;MSDQLEPPIQETDVLSNDSDAECSQSVCSDTHSDNTSASGLTEKSTISESTIHALSAAGELENINHSSSFSGTETKTNYTSVINRNIILPWGAQKERPAQSGHIADDIRPGEFVMRSLFADFTVLAEKKIENVMTEPQEKPLSKSLQRGEDAQFDQLLSAFGSVAEHCLPSLLRALFSWYERQMSEVSNPEQKKSDIKQKSIINIVAGNTTETVERSEADIQKEKRDLAVEFIFCLVLIEVLKQMGLHPGHEDLVQYIENLALKHFKYHEGIQNSPNSANIHMISDLYAEVIGVLVQSRFMSVRTRFMAELKELRSRESNPNTTQSIISLLMGMKFFRVKMVPIEEFEASFQFMQECAQYFLEVKDKDIKHALAGLFVEILVPVAAAVKNEVNVPCLKNFVEMLYSQTLDASTKNKHRLALFPLVTCLLCVSQKQFFLQNWHYFLAMCLSHLKNRDPKMSRVALGMQ
;
A
#
# COMPACT_ATOMS: atom_id res chain seq x y z
N MET A 1 -22.50 75.45 -14.21
CA MET A 1 -22.94 76.22 -15.39
C MET A 1 -23.44 75.24 -16.42
N SER A 2 -24.57 75.57 -17.05
CA SER A 2 -25.00 75.28 -18.43
C SER A 2 -24.23 74.28 -19.30
N ASP A 3 -24.88 73.43 -20.12
CA ASP A 3 -26.34 73.26 -20.31
C ASP A 3 -26.68 71.97 -21.10
N GLN A 4 -27.84 71.37 -20.78
CA GLN A 4 -28.76 70.62 -21.69
C GLN A 4 -28.23 69.33 -22.42
N LEU A 5 -29.06 68.42 -22.97
CA LEU A 5 -30.51 68.44 -23.31
C LEU A 5 -31.24 67.12 -22.94
N GLU A 6 -32.57 67.20 -22.95
CA GLU A 6 -33.62 66.17 -22.72
C GLU A 6 -34.35 65.84 -24.07
N PRO A 7 -35.46 65.05 -24.19
CA PRO A 7 -36.04 63.93 -23.40
C PRO A 7 -36.47 62.69 -24.32
N PRO A 8 -37.68 62.04 -24.34
CA PRO A 8 -37.79 60.56 -24.32
C PRO A 8 -38.87 59.95 -25.31
N ILE A 9 -39.67 58.94 -24.86
CA ILE A 9 -40.93 58.34 -25.47
C ILE A 9 -40.66 57.17 -26.47
N GLN A 10 -41.39 56.03 -26.56
CA GLN A 10 -42.67 55.54 -25.97
C GLN A 10 -42.70 54.02 -25.58
N GLU A 11 -43.85 53.59 -25.04
CA GLU A 11 -44.30 52.27 -24.51
C GLU A 11 -44.40 51.11 -25.53
N THR A 12 -44.49 49.86 -25.03
CA THR A 12 -45.60 48.94 -25.36
C THR A 12 -45.83 47.91 -24.24
N ASP A 13 -47.10 47.62 -23.91
CA ASP A 13 -47.56 46.70 -22.85
C ASP A 13 -47.75 45.23 -23.29
N VAL A 14 -48.04 44.36 -22.30
CA VAL A 14 -48.99 43.20 -22.24
C VAL A 14 -48.43 42.17 -21.23
N LEU A 15 -48.94 42.08 -19.99
CA LEU A 15 -50.17 41.37 -19.53
C LEU A 15 -50.19 39.87 -19.88
N SER A 16 -50.60 38.92 -19.03
CA SER A 16 -50.91 38.84 -17.59
C SER A 16 -50.82 37.33 -17.19
N ASN A 17 -50.92 36.85 -15.94
CA ASN A 17 -52.02 36.96 -14.97
C ASN A 17 -51.62 36.31 -13.62
N ASP A 18 -52.20 36.77 -12.51
CA ASP A 18 -52.05 36.17 -11.17
C ASP A 18 -52.96 34.94 -10.95
N SER A 19 -52.70 34.15 -9.90
CA SER A 19 -53.66 33.91 -8.78
C SER A 19 -53.07 33.01 -7.67
N ASP A 20 -53.50 33.27 -6.43
CA ASP A 20 -52.97 32.71 -5.17
C ASP A 20 -53.77 31.53 -4.59
N ALA A 21 -53.32 31.09 -3.39
CA ALA A 21 -54.12 30.69 -2.22
C ALA A 21 -54.07 29.20 -1.76
N GLU A 22 -53.37 29.02 -0.63
CA GLU A 22 -53.68 28.22 0.57
C GLU A 22 -54.79 27.14 0.52
N CYS A 23 -54.55 25.96 1.13
CA CYS A 23 -54.83 25.74 2.57
C CYS A 23 -54.75 24.25 3.03
N SER A 24 -53.83 23.97 3.98
CA SER A 24 -53.94 23.12 5.19
C SER A 24 -54.50 21.67 5.23
N GLN A 25 -54.11 20.98 6.32
CA GLN A 25 -54.60 19.71 6.89
C GLN A 25 -54.24 18.41 6.12
N SER A 26 -53.47 17.44 6.64
CA SER A 26 -53.26 16.81 7.97
C SER A 26 -54.10 15.55 8.23
N VAL A 27 -53.45 14.38 8.20
CA VAL A 27 -53.97 13.12 8.76
C VAL A 27 -52.82 12.40 9.48
N CYS A 28 -52.96 12.19 10.79
CA CYS A 28 -52.12 11.26 11.56
C CYS A 28 -52.75 9.86 11.52
N SER A 29 -51.98 8.82 11.83
CA SER A 29 -52.52 7.46 12.04
C SER A 29 -51.65 6.69 13.03
N ASP A 30 -51.86 6.96 14.32
CA ASP A 30 -51.31 6.15 15.41
C ASP A 30 -52.03 4.80 15.50
N THR A 31 -51.31 3.75 15.89
CA THR A 31 -51.89 2.55 16.49
C THR A 31 -51.05 2.06 17.67
N HIS A 32 -51.50 2.43 18.87
CA HIS A 32 -51.26 1.68 20.10
C HIS A 32 -51.90 0.27 20.00
N SER A 33 -51.51 -0.76 20.75
CA SER A 33 -50.40 -0.98 21.69
C SER A 33 -50.26 -2.49 21.97
N ASP A 34 -49.21 -2.94 22.68
CA ASP A 34 -49.38 -3.52 24.03
C ASP A 34 -48.07 -3.96 24.70
N ASN A 35 -48.16 -4.23 26.00
CA ASN A 35 -47.04 -4.42 26.93
C ASN A 35 -46.51 -5.87 26.95
N THR A 36 -45.27 -6.05 27.40
CA THR A 36 -44.97 -6.71 28.71
C THR A 36 -43.46 -6.65 29.02
N SER A 37 -43.12 -6.44 30.30
CA SER A 37 -41.74 -6.42 30.81
C SER A 37 -41.40 -7.76 31.50
N ALA A 38 -40.20 -8.30 31.26
CA ALA A 38 -39.63 -9.36 32.09
C ALA A 38 -38.09 -9.34 32.05
N SER A 39 -37.44 -9.60 33.18
CA SER A 39 -36.00 -9.82 33.29
C SER A 39 -35.71 -11.33 33.35
N GLY A 40 -34.56 -11.78 32.84
CA GLY A 40 -34.18 -13.20 32.88
C GLY A 40 -32.71 -13.43 32.59
N LEU A 41 -32.07 -14.28 33.40
CA LEU A 41 -30.62 -14.57 33.37
C LEU A 41 -30.30 -15.80 32.50
N THR A 42 -29.05 -15.82 31.99
CA THR A 42 -28.17 -16.98 31.74
C THR A 42 -28.76 -18.39 31.52
N GLU A 43 -28.49 -19.02 30.37
CA GLU A 43 -27.62 -20.20 30.16
C GLU A 43 -27.73 -20.66 28.67
N LYS A 44 -26.66 -20.90 27.90
CA LYS A 44 -25.64 -21.97 27.92
C LYS A 44 -26.12 -23.28 27.25
N SER A 45 -25.72 -23.51 26.00
CA SER A 45 -25.77 -24.79 25.26
C SER A 45 -24.77 -24.72 24.08
N THR A 46 -23.56 -25.27 24.16
CA THR A 46 -23.16 -26.67 23.89
C THR A 46 -23.49 -27.21 22.49
N ILE A 47 -22.47 -27.14 21.62
CA ILE A 47 -21.91 -28.21 20.76
C ILE A 47 -22.86 -29.37 20.41
N SER A 48 -22.94 -29.68 19.12
CA SER A 48 -23.41 -30.98 18.62
C SER A 48 -22.43 -31.52 17.57
N GLU A 49 -21.59 -32.44 18.01
CA GLU A 49 -20.66 -33.22 17.17
C GLU A 49 -21.39 -34.48 16.66
N SER A 50 -20.99 -35.06 15.53
CA SER A 50 -21.68 -36.21 14.93
C SER A 50 -20.72 -37.22 14.33
N THR A 51 -20.25 -38.14 15.18
CA THR A 51 -19.46 -39.32 14.78
C THR A 51 -20.37 -40.54 14.75
N ILE A 52 -20.35 -41.31 13.64
CA ILE A 52 -20.86 -42.69 13.62
C ILE A 52 -19.78 -43.63 13.04
N HIS A 53 -19.38 -44.56 13.89
CA HIS A 53 -18.55 -45.74 13.63
C HIS A 53 -19.36 -46.85 12.87
N ALA A 54 -18.79 -47.91 12.29
CA ALA A 54 -17.42 -48.25 11.84
C ALA A 54 -17.52 -49.64 11.12
N LEU A 55 -16.45 -50.45 11.22
CA LEU A 55 -16.31 -51.87 10.83
C LEU A 55 -16.02 -52.13 9.34
N SER A 56 -15.19 -53.11 8.95
CA SER A 56 -13.86 -53.56 9.44
C SER A 56 -13.46 -54.82 8.66
N ALA A 57 -12.30 -54.83 8.02
CA ALA A 57 -11.59 -56.06 7.64
C ALA A 57 -10.10 -55.75 7.45
N ALA A 58 -9.23 -56.68 7.85
CA ALA A 58 -7.80 -56.62 7.56
C ALA A 58 -7.46 -57.50 6.35
N GLY A 59 -6.38 -57.17 5.64
CA GLY A 59 -5.84 -57.95 4.53
C GLY A 59 -4.51 -57.36 4.10
N GLU A 60 -3.47 -58.20 4.03
CA GLU A 60 -2.09 -57.78 3.78
C GLU A 60 -1.65 -58.04 2.33
N LEU A 61 -0.62 -57.28 1.93
CA LEU A 61 0.44 -57.61 0.96
C LEU A 61 0.14 -57.82 -0.56
N GLU A 62 0.91 -57.03 -1.33
CA GLU A 62 1.73 -57.42 -2.50
C GLU A 62 1.20 -57.59 -3.94
N ASN A 63 2.05 -57.06 -4.84
CA ASN A 63 2.42 -57.50 -6.19
C ASN A 63 1.32 -57.66 -7.27
N ILE A 64 1.28 -56.79 -8.30
CA ILE A 64 2.21 -56.61 -9.45
C ILE A 64 1.92 -57.57 -10.63
N ASN A 65 2.01 -57.00 -11.84
CA ASN A 65 1.89 -57.61 -13.17
C ASN A 65 0.51 -58.14 -13.58
N HIS A 66 -0.07 -57.47 -14.58
CA HIS A 66 -0.45 -58.17 -15.81
C HIS A 66 -0.17 -57.31 -17.04
N SER A 67 0.66 -57.81 -17.94
CA SER A 67 0.80 -57.31 -19.30
C SER A 67 -0.16 -58.05 -20.24
N SER A 68 -0.74 -57.35 -21.20
CA SER A 68 -1.52 -57.97 -22.28
C SER A 68 -1.40 -57.17 -23.57
N SER A 69 -0.46 -57.58 -24.43
CA SER A 69 -0.35 -57.08 -25.80
C SER A 69 -1.51 -57.62 -26.65
N PHE A 70 -2.06 -56.81 -27.55
CA PHE A 70 -2.80 -57.30 -28.71
C PHE A 70 -2.47 -56.47 -29.95
N SER A 71 -2.42 -57.11 -31.12
CA SER A 71 -1.94 -56.49 -32.36
C SER A 71 -2.99 -56.63 -33.48
N GLY A 72 -3.11 -55.60 -34.32
CA GLY A 72 -3.96 -55.62 -35.52
C GLY A 72 -3.44 -54.65 -36.58
N THR A 73 -3.24 -55.16 -37.80
CA THR A 73 -2.72 -54.46 -39.01
C THR A 73 -3.76 -54.44 -40.15
N GLU A 74 -3.60 -53.69 -41.26
CA GLU A 74 -2.62 -52.60 -41.55
C GLU A 74 -3.19 -51.21 -41.17
N THR A 75 -3.80 -50.33 -41.99
CA THR A 75 -3.98 -50.26 -43.46
C THR A 75 -3.80 -48.83 -43.97
N LYS A 76 -3.02 -48.62 -45.03
CA LYS A 76 -2.65 -47.29 -45.57
C LYS A 76 -3.82 -46.51 -46.20
N THR A 77 -3.81 -45.19 -46.01
CA THR A 77 -4.22 -44.23 -47.06
C THR A 77 -3.44 -42.92 -46.90
N ASN A 78 -2.86 -42.40 -47.99
CA ASN A 78 -2.12 -41.14 -47.97
C ASN A 78 -3.04 -39.97 -48.35
N TYR A 79 -2.96 -38.86 -47.60
CA TYR A 79 -3.33 -37.54 -48.11
C TYR A 79 -2.23 -36.53 -47.77
N THR A 80 -1.56 -36.03 -48.81
CA THR A 80 -0.56 -34.97 -48.71
C THR A 80 -1.21 -33.60 -48.90
N SER A 81 -1.11 -32.71 -47.91
CA SER A 81 -1.35 -31.28 -48.09
C SER A 81 -0.13 -30.49 -47.63
N VAL A 82 0.45 -29.70 -48.53
CA VAL A 82 1.66 -28.90 -48.29
C VAL A 82 1.36 -27.79 -47.27
N ILE A 83 2.23 -27.62 -46.27
CA ILE A 83 2.28 -26.43 -45.41
C ILE A 83 3.66 -25.80 -45.56
N ASN A 84 3.68 -24.47 -45.68
CA ASN A 84 4.89 -23.70 -45.98
C ASN A 84 5.93 -23.78 -44.85
N ARG A 85 7.21 -23.87 -45.23
CA ARG A 85 8.31 -23.44 -44.37
C ARG A 85 8.29 -21.91 -44.22
N ASN A 86 8.94 -21.41 -43.16
CA ASN A 86 9.17 -19.99 -42.87
C ASN A 86 7.96 -19.19 -42.35
N ILE A 87 7.39 -19.64 -41.23
CA ILE A 87 7.00 -18.69 -40.16
C ILE A 87 7.82 -19.06 -38.93
N ILE A 88 8.86 -18.28 -38.63
CA ILE A 88 9.63 -18.37 -37.39
C ILE A 88 9.20 -17.18 -36.52
N LEU A 89 8.62 -17.48 -35.36
CA LEU A 89 8.25 -16.46 -34.37
C LEU A 89 9.51 -15.94 -33.65
N PRO A 90 9.53 -14.68 -33.17
CA PRO A 90 10.74 -13.99 -32.73
C PRO A 90 11.44 -14.61 -31.50
N TRP A 91 10.83 -15.57 -30.83
CA TRP A 91 11.42 -16.36 -29.74
C TRP A 91 12.39 -17.47 -30.23
N GLY A 92 12.53 -17.67 -31.56
CA GLY A 92 13.38 -18.69 -32.17
C GLY A 92 14.88 -18.40 -32.21
N ALA A 93 15.41 -17.54 -31.33
CA ALA A 93 16.83 -17.18 -31.33
C ALA A 93 17.69 -18.30 -30.69
N GLN A 94 18.25 -19.18 -31.52
CA GLN A 94 19.23 -20.19 -31.11
C GLN A 94 20.46 -19.54 -30.46
N LYS A 95 20.59 -19.68 -29.13
CA LYS A 95 21.82 -19.41 -28.40
C LYS A 95 22.62 -20.69 -28.30
N GLU A 96 23.55 -20.90 -29.23
CA GLU A 96 24.43 -22.07 -29.24
C GLU A 96 25.14 -22.23 -27.89
N ARG A 97 25.18 -23.47 -27.37
CA ARG A 97 25.90 -23.82 -26.15
C ARG A 97 26.60 -25.17 -26.38
N PRO A 98 27.90 -25.34 -26.03
CA PRO A 98 28.61 -26.58 -26.30
C PRO A 98 27.98 -27.79 -25.59
N ALA A 99 27.75 -28.87 -26.32
CA ALA A 99 27.08 -30.06 -25.81
C ALA A 99 28.04 -30.97 -25.03
N GLN A 100 27.89 -31.06 -23.71
CA GLN A 100 28.46 -32.12 -22.86
C GLN A 100 27.48 -32.54 -21.74
N SER A 101 27.59 -33.80 -21.30
CA SER A 101 26.84 -34.46 -20.21
C SER A 101 25.29 -34.40 -20.28
N GLY A 102 24.70 -35.48 -20.81
CA GLY A 102 23.25 -35.62 -21.01
C GLY A 102 22.38 -36.03 -19.81
N HIS A 103 21.11 -36.31 -20.13
CA HIS A 103 20.08 -36.95 -19.29
C HIS A 103 19.70 -36.29 -17.95
N ILE A 104 19.55 -34.96 -17.93
CA ILE A 104 18.83 -34.24 -16.84
C ILE A 104 17.76 -33.26 -17.40
N ALA A 105 17.65 -33.11 -18.73
CA ALA A 105 16.85 -32.02 -19.34
C ALA A 105 15.34 -32.30 -19.46
N ASP A 106 14.93 -33.55 -19.72
CA ASP A 106 13.57 -33.86 -20.19
C ASP A 106 12.48 -33.88 -19.09
N ASP A 107 12.85 -33.98 -17.81
CA ASP A 107 11.92 -33.97 -16.67
C ASP A 107 11.55 -32.56 -16.16
N ILE A 108 12.10 -31.49 -16.73
CA ILE A 108 11.83 -30.12 -16.27
C ILE A 108 10.46 -29.66 -16.77
N ARG A 109 9.46 -29.70 -15.88
CA ARG A 109 8.09 -29.20 -16.12
C ARG A 109 8.11 -27.78 -16.70
N PRO A 110 7.30 -27.44 -17.72
CA PRO A 110 7.38 -26.14 -18.41
C PRO A 110 7.28 -24.91 -17.49
N GLY A 111 6.38 -24.90 -16.51
CA GLY A 111 6.27 -23.80 -15.54
C GLY A 111 7.49 -23.63 -14.65
N GLU A 112 8.21 -24.73 -14.36
CA GLU A 112 9.45 -24.72 -13.60
C GLU A 112 10.64 -24.22 -14.44
N PHE A 113 10.66 -24.55 -15.74
CA PHE A 113 11.59 -23.95 -16.70
C PHE A 113 11.37 -22.43 -16.82
N VAL A 114 10.12 -21.99 -17.00
CA VAL A 114 9.76 -20.56 -17.06
C VAL A 114 10.20 -19.82 -15.81
N MET A 115 9.88 -20.35 -14.62
CA MET A 115 10.30 -19.76 -13.34
C MET A 115 11.83 -19.66 -13.21
N ARG A 116 12.57 -20.71 -13.59
CA ARG A 116 14.05 -20.70 -13.54
C ARG A 116 14.66 -19.69 -14.52
N SER A 117 14.10 -19.56 -15.73
CA SER A 117 14.57 -18.54 -16.70
C SER A 117 14.28 -17.14 -16.18
N LEU A 118 13.02 -16.86 -15.81
CA LEU A 118 12.59 -15.54 -15.34
C LEU A 118 13.41 -15.06 -14.14
N PHE A 119 13.72 -15.95 -13.20
CA PHE A 119 14.54 -15.62 -12.04
C PHE A 119 16.04 -15.44 -12.38
N ALA A 120 16.57 -16.14 -13.38
CA ALA A 120 17.95 -15.95 -13.85
C ALA A 120 18.12 -14.64 -14.66
N ASP A 121 17.14 -14.30 -15.49
CA ASP A 121 17.08 -13.01 -16.20
C ASP A 121 16.92 -11.86 -15.19
N PHE A 122 16.17 -12.07 -14.11
CA PHE A 122 16.07 -11.14 -12.99
C PHE A 122 17.38 -10.91 -12.26
N THR A 123 18.12 -11.94 -11.85
CA THR A 123 19.38 -11.74 -11.12
C THR A 123 20.37 -10.93 -11.95
N VAL A 124 20.53 -11.25 -13.24
CA VAL A 124 21.43 -10.53 -14.15
C VAL A 124 21.02 -9.06 -14.35
N LEU A 125 19.73 -8.77 -14.50
CA LEU A 125 19.25 -7.39 -14.66
C LEU A 125 19.28 -6.59 -13.35
N ALA A 126 19.01 -7.23 -12.21
CA ALA A 126 19.08 -6.61 -10.89
C ALA A 126 20.53 -6.28 -10.51
N GLU A 127 21.46 -7.21 -10.69
CA GLU A 127 22.90 -7.02 -10.48
C GLU A 127 23.42 -5.84 -11.32
N LYS A 128 23.14 -5.85 -12.64
CA LYS A 128 23.49 -4.74 -13.54
C LYS A 128 22.89 -3.39 -13.10
N LYS A 129 21.67 -3.38 -12.57
CA LYS A 129 21.04 -2.15 -12.03
C LYS A 129 21.73 -1.65 -10.76
N ILE A 130 22.09 -2.55 -9.86
CA ILE A 130 22.84 -2.23 -8.63
C ILE A 130 24.23 -1.69 -9.00
N GLU A 131 24.96 -2.36 -9.90
CA GLU A 131 26.26 -1.90 -10.42
C GLU A 131 26.17 -0.49 -11.01
N ASN A 132 25.20 -0.23 -11.89
CA ASN A 132 24.97 1.11 -12.44
C ASN A 132 24.79 2.15 -11.32
N VAL A 133 23.90 1.91 -10.36
CA VAL A 133 23.66 2.81 -9.21
C VAL A 133 24.93 3.06 -8.38
N MET A 134 25.81 2.07 -8.24
CA MET A 134 27.10 2.23 -7.56
C MET A 134 28.10 3.10 -8.34
N THR A 135 27.97 3.23 -9.67
CA THR A 135 28.77 4.17 -10.46
C THR A 135 28.22 5.61 -10.47
N GLU A 136 26.98 5.81 -10.02
CA GLU A 136 26.32 7.13 -10.04
C GLU A 136 26.73 8.00 -8.84
N PRO A 137 26.68 9.34 -8.96
CA PRO A 137 26.96 10.26 -7.85
C PRO A 137 26.15 9.95 -6.59
N GLN A 138 26.71 10.26 -5.42
CA GLN A 138 26.06 10.00 -4.13
C GLN A 138 24.74 10.78 -3.95
N GLU A 139 24.66 11.97 -4.55
CA GLU A 139 23.48 12.84 -4.50
C GLU A 139 22.33 12.40 -5.41
N LYS A 140 22.55 11.45 -6.34
CA LYS A 140 21.48 10.98 -7.25
C LYS A 140 20.52 10.06 -6.48
N PRO A 141 19.21 10.39 -6.39
CA PRO A 141 18.24 9.55 -5.68
C PRO A 141 17.92 8.28 -6.49
N LEU A 142 17.71 7.16 -5.78
CA LEU A 142 17.51 5.84 -6.39
C LEU A 142 16.35 5.78 -7.40
N SER A 143 15.28 6.57 -7.18
CA SER A 143 14.14 6.66 -8.12
C SER A 143 14.49 7.24 -9.49
N LYS A 144 15.67 7.84 -9.68
CA LYS A 144 16.15 8.32 -10.99
C LYS A 144 16.97 7.28 -11.77
N SER A 145 16.96 6.03 -11.31
CA SER A 145 17.71 4.90 -11.90
C SER A 145 16.97 3.57 -11.80
N LEU A 146 16.14 3.39 -10.77
CA LEU A 146 15.46 2.14 -10.43
C LEU A 146 13.93 2.20 -10.54
N GLN A 147 13.30 3.37 -10.62
CA GLN A 147 11.84 3.50 -10.64
C GLN A 147 11.23 2.90 -11.92
N ARG A 148 10.00 2.37 -11.81
CA ARG A 148 9.17 1.96 -12.96
C ARG A 148 9.10 3.07 -14.01
N GLY A 149 9.27 2.71 -15.28
CA GLY A 149 9.30 3.63 -16.42
C GLY A 149 10.70 4.11 -16.83
N GLU A 150 11.72 3.97 -15.98
CA GLU A 150 13.12 4.31 -16.33
C GLU A 150 13.80 3.15 -17.12
N ASP A 151 13.22 1.93 -17.16
CA ASP A 151 13.76 0.77 -17.89
C ASP A 151 12.67 -0.21 -18.33
N ALA A 152 12.27 -0.11 -19.61
CA ALA A 152 11.21 -0.93 -20.20
C ALA A 152 11.51 -2.45 -20.25
N GLN A 153 12.78 -2.88 -20.23
CA GLN A 153 13.11 -4.31 -20.16
C GLN A 153 12.86 -4.83 -18.74
N PHE A 154 13.21 -4.05 -17.72
CA PHE A 154 12.95 -4.39 -16.34
C PHE A 154 11.46 -4.29 -15.98
N ASP A 155 10.73 -3.31 -16.51
CA ASP A 155 9.28 -3.22 -16.31
C ASP A 155 8.51 -4.41 -16.93
N GLN A 156 8.95 -4.90 -18.10
CA GLN A 156 8.41 -6.14 -18.69
C GLN A 156 8.68 -7.37 -17.80
N LEU A 157 9.87 -7.46 -17.21
CA LEU A 157 10.23 -8.50 -16.26
C LEU A 157 9.37 -8.46 -14.99
N LEU A 158 9.13 -7.27 -14.42
CA LEU A 158 8.22 -7.09 -13.29
C LEU A 158 6.79 -7.56 -13.63
N SER A 159 6.26 -7.14 -14.79
CA SER A 159 4.95 -7.56 -15.28
C SER A 159 4.84 -9.09 -15.49
N ALA A 160 5.92 -9.72 -15.99
CA ALA A 160 6.01 -11.17 -16.11
C ALA A 160 6.00 -11.87 -14.74
N PHE A 161 6.70 -11.33 -13.72
CA PHE A 161 6.58 -11.83 -12.35
C PHE A 161 5.17 -11.67 -11.78
N GLY A 162 4.51 -10.53 -11.96
CA GLY A 162 3.13 -10.30 -11.53
C GLY A 162 2.11 -11.25 -12.19
N SER A 163 2.41 -11.68 -13.43
CA SER A 163 1.62 -12.67 -14.16
C SER A 163 1.87 -14.09 -13.65
N VAL A 164 3.13 -14.52 -13.57
CA VAL A 164 3.50 -15.90 -13.14
C VAL A 164 3.21 -16.12 -11.64
N ALA A 165 3.19 -15.07 -10.83
CA ALA A 165 2.73 -15.10 -9.45
C ALA A 165 1.31 -15.68 -9.30
N GLU A 166 0.42 -15.49 -10.29
CA GLU A 166 -0.94 -16.04 -10.25
C GLU A 166 -0.95 -17.54 -9.95
N HIS A 167 0.03 -18.29 -10.46
CA HIS A 167 0.09 -19.75 -10.35
C HIS A 167 1.10 -20.26 -9.29
N CYS A 168 2.14 -19.49 -8.94
CA CYS A 168 3.20 -19.97 -8.03
C CYS A 168 3.84 -18.91 -7.11
N LEU A 169 3.08 -17.87 -6.73
CA LEU A 169 3.51 -16.83 -5.77
C LEU A 169 4.24 -17.35 -4.51
N PRO A 170 3.83 -18.45 -3.83
CA PRO A 170 4.51 -18.90 -2.61
C PRO A 170 5.91 -19.46 -2.85
N SER A 171 6.18 -19.99 -4.05
CA SER A 171 7.52 -20.42 -4.46
C SER A 171 8.36 -19.23 -4.93
N LEU A 172 7.73 -18.29 -5.64
CA LEU A 172 8.37 -17.05 -6.10
C LEU A 172 8.83 -16.17 -4.92
N LEU A 173 7.99 -15.97 -3.91
CA LEU A 173 8.34 -15.22 -2.71
C LEU A 173 9.50 -15.88 -1.95
N ARG A 174 9.50 -17.21 -1.76
CA ARG A 174 10.60 -17.91 -1.08
C ARG A 174 11.93 -17.79 -1.86
N ALA A 175 11.88 -17.82 -3.20
CA ALA A 175 13.07 -17.55 -4.03
C ALA A 175 13.54 -16.08 -3.92
N LEU A 176 12.61 -15.13 -3.93
CA LEU A 176 12.89 -13.70 -3.82
C LEU A 176 13.47 -13.32 -2.45
N PHE A 177 12.93 -13.87 -1.36
CA PHE A 177 13.48 -13.72 0.00
C PHE A 177 14.90 -14.32 0.06
N SER A 178 15.08 -15.53 -0.48
CA SER A 178 16.41 -16.18 -0.55
C SER A 178 17.44 -15.38 -1.34
N TRP A 179 17.02 -14.64 -2.37
CA TRP A 179 17.88 -13.70 -3.11
C TRP A 179 18.19 -12.44 -2.29
N TYR A 180 17.17 -11.82 -1.69
CA TYR A 180 17.32 -10.64 -0.83
C TYR A 180 18.28 -10.88 0.34
N GLU A 181 18.12 -12.00 1.06
CA GLU A 181 18.98 -12.38 2.18
C GLU A 181 20.42 -12.62 1.76
N ARG A 182 20.65 -13.20 0.57
CA ARG A 182 22.00 -13.35 -0.02
C ARG A 182 22.61 -12.00 -0.35
N GLN A 183 21.87 -11.14 -1.06
CA GLN A 183 22.33 -9.82 -1.45
C GLN A 183 22.69 -8.93 -0.24
N MET A 184 21.97 -9.07 0.88
CA MET A 184 22.30 -8.42 2.16
C MET A 184 23.49 -9.07 2.89
N SER A 185 23.73 -10.37 2.69
CA SER A 185 24.78 -11.13 3.36
C SER A 185 26.15 -11.00 2.69
N GLU A 186 26.24 -10.97 1.36
CA GLU A 186 27.50 -11.09 0.62
C GLU A 186 28.51 -9.96 0.91
N VAL A 187 28.05 -8.76 1.27
CA VAL A 187 28.92 -7.63 1.66
C VAL A 187 29.22 -7.63 3.18
N SER A 188 29.10 -8.78 3.85
CA SER A 188 29.46 -8.96 5.27
C SER A 188 30.79 -9.70 5.44
N ASN A 189 31.69 -9.57 4.46
CA ASN A 189 32.94 -10.31 4.38
C ASN A 189 33.85 -10.01 5.62
N PRO A 190 34.17 -10.99 6.49
CA PRO A 190 34.81 -10.72 7.78
C PRO A 190 36.24 -10.17 7.72
N GLU A 191 36.87 -10.20 6.54
CA GLU A 191 38.28 -9.86 6.37
C GLU A 191 38.53 -8.35 6.38
N GLN A 192 37.62 -7.53 5.83
CA GLN A 192 37.65 -6.06 5.94
C GLN A 192 37.71 -5.60 7.41
N LYS A 193 36.91 -6.24 8.29
CA LYS A 193 36.93 -5.92 9.73
C LYS A 193 38.29 -6.20 10.38
N LYS A 194 39.09 -7.14 9.85
CA LYS A 194 40.44 -7.43 10.36
C LYS A 194 41.51 -6.45 9.84
N SER A 195 41.36 -5.88 8.65
CA SER A 195 42.22 -4.77 8.20
C SER A 195 41.91 -3.49 8.98
N ASP A 196 40.63 -3.12 9.09
CA ASP A 196 40.23 -1.83 9.66
C ASP A 196 40.53 -1.72 11.16
N ILE A 197 40.31 -2.81 11.93
CA ILE A 197 40.67 -2.83 13.35
C ILE A 197 42.18 -2.66 13.54
N LYS A 198 43.02 -3.30 12.71
CA LYS A 198 44.48 -3.12 12.76
C LYS A 198 44.88 -1.70 12.39
N GLN A 199 44.35 -1.16 11.30
CA GLN A 199 44.73 0.16 10.81
C GLN A 199 44.31 1.30 11.77
N LYS A 200 43.08 1.23 12.32
CA LYS A 200 42.62 2.16 13.36
C LYS A 200 43.43 2.04 14.66
N SER A 201 43.82 0.83 15.06
CA SER A 201 44.66 0.64 16.26
C SER A 201 46.06 1.27 16.17
N ILE A 202 46.64 1.36 14.97
CA ILE A 202 47.95 1.97 14.76
C ILE A 202 47.84 3.51 14.80
N ILE A 203 46.80 4.07 14.17
CA ILE A 203 46.58 5.52 14.11
C ILE A 203 46.32 6.11 15.51
N ASN A 204 45.45 5.48 16.30
CA ASN A 204 45.09 5.95 17.65
C ASN A 204 46.24 5.87 18.68
N ILE A 205 47.31 5.14 18.39
CA ILE A 205 48.52 5.08 19.26
C ILE A 205 49.51 6.20 18.91
N VAL A 206 49.48 6.73 17.68
CA VAL A 206 50.38 7.79 17.21
C VAL A 206 49.78 9.19 17.39
N ALA A 207 48.47 9.34 17.22
CA ALA A 207 47.76 10.62 17.36
C ALA A 207 47.13 10.79 18.76
N GLY A 208 47.88 11.42 19.68
CA GLY A 208 47.36 11.80 20.99
C GLY A 208 46.40 13.00 20.92
N ASN A 209 45.12 12.78 21.24
CA ASN A 209 43.98 13.69 21.05
C ASN A 209 43.57 13.85 19.56
N THR A 210 42.33 14.15 19.17
CA THR A 210 41.12 14.64 19.89
C THR A 210 39.83 13.99 19.35
N THR A 211 38.75 14.02 20.14
CA THR A 211 37.32 13.98 19.74
C THR A 211 36.88 12.89 18.74
N GLU A 212 36.23 11.84 19.25
CA GLU A 212 35.55 10.81 18.44
C GLU A 212 34.23 11.32 17.82
N THR A 213 34.32 12.12 16.76
CA THR A 213 33.29 12.04 15.71
C THR A 213 33.54 10.75 14.93
N VAL A 214 32.64 9.76 15.08
CA VAL A 214 32.72 8.52 14.31
C VAL A 214 32.33 8.83 12.86
N GLU A 215 33.30 9.28 12.08
CA GLU A 215 33.18 9.43 10.64
C GLU A 215 32.91 8.04 10.03
N ARG A 216 31.64 7.85 9.66
CA ARG A 216 31.14 6.65 8.98
C ARG A 216 31.90 6.53 7.66
N SER A 217 32.52 5.39 7.38
CA SER A 217 33.44 5.29 6.26
C SER A 217 32.72 5.54 4.94
N GLU A 218 33.42 6.10 3.95
CA GLU A 218 32.90 6.16 2.57
C GLU A 218 32.47 4.77 2.08
N ALA A 219 33.18 3.70 2.50
CA ALA A 219 32.80 2.32 2.24
C ALA A 219 31.48 1.91 2.94
N ASP A 220 31.22 2.37 4.17
CA ASP A 220 29.96 2.13 4.88
C ASP A 220 28.79 2.87 4.20
N ILE A 221 29.04 4.09 3.72
CA ILE A 221 28.06 4.94 3.02
C ILE A 221 27.70 4.35 1.66
N GLN A 222 28.70 3.86 0.90
CA GLN A 222 28.48 3.16 -0.36
C GLN A 222 27.80 1.80 -0.14
N LYS A 223 28.15 1.06 0.91
CA LYS A 223 27.42 -0.17 1.28
C LYS A 223 25.95 0.14 1.58
N GLU A 224 25.66 1.15 2.40
CA GLU A 224 24.28 1.55 2.69
C GLU A 224 23.52 1.95 1.41
N LYS A 225 24.15 2.65 0.47
CA LYS A 225 23.56 2.96 -0.85
C LYS A 225 23.26 1.69 -1.67
N ARG A 226 24.18 0.71 -1.70
CA ARG A 226 24.00 -0.59 -2.38
C ARG A 226 22.82 -1.36 -1.77
N ASP A 227 22.78 -1.48 -0.46
CA ASP A 227 21.81 -2.29 0.25
C ASP A 227 20.39 -1.66 0.14
N LEU A 228 20.29 -0.32 0.12
CA LEU A 228 19.06 0.40 -0.24
C LEU A 228 18.65 0.17 -1.72
N ALA A 229 19.60 0.05 -2.65
CA ALA A 229 19.29 -0.28 -4.06
C ALA A 229 18.74 -1.71 -4.23
N VAL A 230 19.25 -2.66 -3.45
CA VAL A 230 18.69 -4.02 -3.32
C VAL A 230 17.25 -3.96 -2.79
N GLU A 231 17.00 -3.19 -1.72
CA GLU A 231 15.67 -3.01 -1.14
C GLU A 231 14.68 -2.33 -2.11
N PHE A 232 15.15 -1.38 -2.91
CA PHE A 232 14.34 -0.74 -3.95
C PHE A 232 13.81 -1.78 -4.97
N ILE A 233 14.73 -2.59 -5.52
CA ILE A 233 14.41 -3.62 -6.50
C ILE A 233 13.49 -4.69 -5.89
N PHE A 234 13.80 -5.13 -4.67
CA PHE A 234 13.01 -6.10 -3.92
C PHE A 234 11.56 -5.61 -3.71
N CYS A 235 11.38 -4.37 -3.27
CA CYS A 235 10.05 -3.77 -3.10
C CYS A 235 9.29 -3.67 -4.43
N LEU A 236 9.93 -3.29 -5.54
CA LEU A 236 9.26 -3.23 -6.85
C LEU A 236 8.70 -4.59 -7.29
N VAL A 237 9.45 -5.68 -7.07
CA VAL A 237 8.96 -7.05 -7.32
C VAL A 237 7.83 -7.39 -6.36
N LEU A 238 7.97 -7.13 -5.05
CA LEU A 238 6.92 -7.41 -4.06
C LEU A 238 5.59 -6.73 -4.40
N ILE A 239 5.60 -5.43 -4.69
CA ILE A 239 4.38 -4.68 -5.03
C ILE A 239 3.68 -5.28 -6.25
N GLU A 240 4.42 -5.86 -7.19
CA GLU A 240 3.87 -6.46 -8.41
C GLU A 240 3.30 -7.87 -8.15
N VAL A 241 4.05 -8.74 -7.46
CA VAL A 241 3.62 -10.12 -7.19
C VAL A 241 2.54 -10.23 -6.10
N LEU A 242 2.55 -9.33 -5.11
CA LEU A 242 1.63 -9.40 -3.97
C LEU A 242 0.18 -9.07 -4.34
N LYS A 243 -0.08 -8.50 -5.53
CA LYS A 243 -1.43 -8.36 -6.10
C LYS A 243 -2.15 -9.70 -6.17
N GLN A 244 -1.42 -10.79 -6.40
CA GLN A 244 -1.94 -12.15 -6.52
C GLN A 244 -2.13 -12.88 -5.18
N MET A 245 -1.80 -12.27 -4.03
CA MET A 245 -1.91 -12.91 -2.70
C MET A 245 -3.32 -13.40 -2.35
N GLY A 246 -4.36 -12.79 -2.93
CA GLY A 246 -5.75 -13.24 -2.75
C GLY A 246 -6.04 -14.63 -3.32
N LEU A 247 -5.22 -15.12 -4.26
CA LEU A 247 -5.35 -16.45 -4.88
C LEU A 247 -4.60 -17.55 -4.09
N HIS A 248 -3.78 -17.17 -3.12
CA HIS A 248 -2.87 -18.07 -2.38
C HIS A 248 -3.16 -18.05 -0.87
N PRO A 249 -4.23 -18.73 -0.40
CA PRO A 249 -4.58 -18.81 1.02
C PRO A 249 -3.56 -19.60 1.86
N GLY A 250 -3.54 -19.37 3.17
CA GLY A 250 -2.77 -20.16 4.15
C GLY A 250 -1.27 -19.85 4.30
N HIS A 251 -0.68 -19.02 3.44
CA HIS A 251 0.75 -18.65 3.51
C HIS A 251 1.05 -17.47 4.44
N GLU A 252 0.56 -17.55 5.67
CA GLU A 252 0.77 -16.51 6.69
C GLU A 252 2.26 -16.36 7.09
N ASP A 253 3.08 -17.40 6.85
CA ASP A 253 4.54 -17.38 7.03
C ASP A 253 5.21 -16.32 6.15
N LEU A 254 4.75 -16.21 4.89
CA LEU A 254 5.28 -15.24 3.93
C LEU A 254 4.74 -13.83 4.21
N VAL A 255 3.47 -13.72 4.63
CA VAL A 255 2.84 -12.46 5.06
C VAL A 255 3.60 -11.86 6.24
N GLN A 256 3.83 -12.65 7.28
CA GLN A 256 4.48 -12.19 8.51
C GLN A 256 5.95 -11.80 8.29
N TYR A 257 6.66 -12.46 7.36
CA TYR A 257 8.00 -12.04 6.95
C TYR A 257 7.99 -10.62 6.36
N ILE A 258 7.07 -10.35 5.41
CA ILE A 258 6.94 -9.04 4.76
C ILE A 258 6.50 -7.96 5.75
N GLU A 259 5.55 -8.25 6.64
CA GLU A 259 5.14 -7.32 7.70
C GLU A 259 6.29 -6.95 8.63
N ASN A 260 7.05 -7.94 9.12
CA ASN A 260 8.20 -7.71 9.99
C ASN A 260 9.29 -6.88 9.31
N LEU A 261 9.51 -7.10 8.01
CA LEU A 261 10.46 -6.34 7.22
C LEU A 261 9.99 -4.90 7.03
N ALA A 262 8.75 -4.66 6.60
CA ALA A 262 8.21 -3.29 6.48
C ALA A 262 8.26 -2.52 7.81
N LEU A 263 7.89 -3.17 8.94
CA LEU A 263 7.94 -2.56 10.27
C LEU A 263 9.36 -2.16 10.70
N LYS A 264 10.41 -2.86 10.28
CA LYS A 264 11.82 -2.45 10.48
C LYS A 264 12.10 -1.11 9.80
N HIS A 265 11.54 -0.87 8.61
CA HIS A 265 11.70 0.39 7.85
C HIS A 265 10.72 1.50 8.28
N PHE A 266 9.71 1.19 9.09
CA PHE A 266 8.81 2.17 9.72
C PHE A 266 9.28 2.62 11.12
N LYS A 267 10.23 1.93 11.75
CA LYS A 267 10.80 2.37 13.03
C LYS A 267 11.73 3.56 12.81
N TYR A 268 11.47 4.64 13.56
CA TYR A 268 12.36 5.80 13.59
C TYR A 268 13.71 5.41 14.21
N HIS A 269 14.80 5.77 13.54
CA HIS A 269 16.15 5.65 14.07
C HIS A 269 16.77 7.06 14.14
N GLU A 270 17.36 7.39 15.29
CA GLU A 270 18.08 8.64 15.47
C GLU A 270 19.25 8.75 14.48
N GLY A 271 19.51 9.95 13.97
CA GLY A 271 20.61 10.20 13.04
C GLY A 271 20.32 9.89 11.56
N ILE A 272 19.19 9.27 11.17
CA ILE A 272 18.85 9.05 9.75
C ILE A 272 18.96 10.35 8.93
N GLN A 273 18.43 11.46 9.45
CA GLN A 273 18.44 12.77 8.78
C GLN A 273 19.85 13.34 8.54
N ASN A 274 20.86 12.85 9.27
CA ASN A 274 22.26 13.24 9.11
C ASN A 274 23.04 12.26 8.22
N SER A 275 22.44 11.15 7.77
CA SER A 275 23.06 10.26 6.77
C SER A 275 23.00 10.90 5.37
N PRO A 276 24.08 10.82 4.57
CA PRO A 276 24.02 11.18 3.15
C PRO A 276 23.03 10.32 2.35
N ASN A 277 22.61 9.16 2.86
CA ASN A 277 21.56 8.32 2.27
C ASN A 277 20.14 8.66 2.76
N SER A 278 19.94 9.67 3.63
CA SER A 278 18.65 10.02 4.26
C SER A 278 17.45 10.03 3.30
N ALA A 279 17.58 10.68 2.14
CA ALA A 279 16.54 10.73 1.11
C ALA A 279 16.21 9.35 0.52
N ASN A 280 17.23 8.50 0.32
CA ASN A 280 17.05 7.13 -0.17
C ASN A 280 16.42 6.24 0.92
N ILE A 281 16.79 6.41 2.20
CA ILE A 281 16.18 5.68 3.32
C ILE A 281 14.67 5.97 3.40
N HIS A 282 14.28 7.25 3.34
CA HIS A 282 12.86 7.62 3.33
C HIS A 282 12.12 7.09 2.09
N MET A 283 12.78 7.03 0.93
CA MET A 283 12.24 6.45 -0.30
C MET A 283 12.02 4.93 -0.20
N ILE A 284 12.88 4.20 0.53
CA ILE A 284 12.68 2.78 0.84
C ILE A 284 11.55 2.57 1.86
N SER A 285 11.45 3.40 2.90
CA SER A 285 10.28 3.38 3.82
C SER A 285 8.97 3.63 3.05
N ASP A 286 8.96 4.54 2.07
CA ASP A 286 7.83 4.80 1.20
C ASP A 286 7.47 3.60 0.30
N LEU A 287 8.47 2.92 -0.28
CA LEU A 287 8.23 1.69 -1.05
C LEU A 287 7.70 0.54 -0.17
N TYR A 288 8.18 0.39 1.07
CA TYR A 288 7.59 -0.57 2.01
C TYR A 288 6.15 -0.19 2.43
N ALA A 289 5.81 1.10 2.45
CA ALA A 289 4.42 1.53 2.62
C ALA A 289 3.55 1.13 1.40
N GLU A 290 4.08 1.19 0.16
CA GLU A 290 3.39 0.70 -1.05
C GLU A 290 3.23 -0.83 -1.03
N VAL A 291 4.26 -1.57 -0.61
CA VAL A 291 4.19 -3.04 -0.35
C VAL A 291 3.06 -3.37 0.63
N ILE A 292 2.98 -2.66 1.76
CA ILE A 292 1.92 -2.88 2.77
C ILE A 292 0.55 -2.45 2.22
N GLY A 293 0.45 -1.37 1.44
CA GLY A 293 -0.79 -0.92 0.79
C GLY A 293 -1.39 -1.97 -0.16
N VAL A 294 -0.55 -2.72 -0.88
CA VAL A 294 -0.96 -3.87 -1.70
C VAL A 294 -1.28 -5.10 -0.83
N LEU A 295 -0.43 -5.43 0.15
CA LEU A 295 -0.65 -6.59 1.03
C LEU A 295 -1.98 -6.49 1.81
N VAL A 296 -2.34 -5.30 2.25
CA VAL A 296 -3.65 -4.98 2.86
C VAL A 296 -4.83 -5.48 2.02
N GLN A 297 -4.76 -5.41 0.69
CA GLN A 297 -5.87 -5.81 -0.20
C GLN A 297 -6.22 -7.31 -0.11
N SER A 298 -5.33 -8.13 0.44
CA SER A 298 -5.55 -9.57 0.64
C SER A 298 -5.46 -10.00 2.11
N ARG A 299 -4.73 -9.24 2.95
CA ARG A 299 -4.37 -9.61 4.33
C ARG A 299 -4.68 -8.53 5.36
N PHE A 300 -5.70 -7.69 5.10
CA PHE A 300 -6.11 -6.57 5.95
C PHE A 300 -6.10 -6.88 7.46
N MET A 301 -6.70 -7.98 7.89
CA MET A 301 -6.80 -8.32 9.31
C MET A 301 -5.44 -8.57 9.98
N SER A 302 -4.46 -9.15 9.26
CA SER A 302 -3.09 -9.34 9.77
C SER A 302 -2.41 -7.99 9.96
N VAL A 303 -2.32 -7.20 8.88
CA VAL A 303 -1.70 -5.86 8.88
C VAL A 303 -2.35 -4.95 9.92
N ARG A 304 -3.69 -4.91 9.99
CA ARG A 304 -4.44 -4.13 11.00
C ARG A 304 -4.02 -4.51 12.41
N THR A 305 -3.98 -5.80 12.72
CA THR A 305 -3.66 -6.30 14.06
C THR A 305 -2.21 -5.99 14.42
N ARG A 306 -1.28 -6.16 13.47
CA ARG A 306 0.14 -5.89 13.64
C ARG A 306 0.43 -4.39 13.82
N PHE A 307 -0.17 -3.54 12.99
CA PHE A 307 -0.06 -2.08 13.07
C PHE A 307 -0.65 -1.54 14.38
N MET A 308 -1.87 -1.96 14.76
CA MET A 308 -2.52 -1.48 15.99
C MET A 308 -1.78 -1.94 17.25
N ALA A 309 -1.12 -3.10 17.22
CA ALA A 309 -0.24 -3.54 18.30
C ALA A 309 0.99 -2.63 18.46
N GLU A 310 1.74 -2.37 17.38
CA GLU A 310 2.92 -1.49 17.42
C GLU A 310 2.54 -0.03 17.77
N LEU A 311 1.42 0.48 17.24
CA LEU A 311 0.90 1.81 17.59
C LEU A 311 0.49 1.90 19.07
N LYS A 312 -0.14 0.86 19.61
CA LYS A 312 -0.48 0.78 21.04
C LYS A 312 0.76 0.69 21.92
N GLU A 313 1.80 -0.02 21.48
CA GLU A 313 3.08 -0.07 22.19
C GLU A 313 3.73 1.32 22.22
N LEU A 314 3.87 1.99 21.07
CA LEU A 314 4.43 3.34 21.01
C LEU A 314 3.62 4.36 21.84
N ARG A 315 2.29 4.26 21.84
CA ARG A 315 1.39 5.06 22.70
C ARG A 315 1.55 4.81 24.20
N SER A 316 2.16 3.69 24.61
CA SER A 316 2.40 3.36 26.02
C SER A 316 3.77 3.82 26.55
N ARG A 317 4.66 4.25 25.64
CA ARG A 317 5.98 4.81 25.98
C ARG A 317 5.86 6.28 26.42
N GLU A 318 6.88 6.79 27.10
CA GLU A 318 6.90 8.19 27.53
C GLU A 318 6.87 9.17 26.35
N SER A 319 6.13 10.27 26.50
CA SER A 319 5.93 11.29 25.49
C SER A 319 7.19 12.15 25.28
N ASN A 320 8.11 11.67 24.44
CA ASN A 320 9.31 12.38 24.01
C ASN A 320 9.34 12.57 22.46
N PRO A 321 10.19 13.47 21.92
CA PRO A 321 10.22 13.76 20.48
C PRO A 321 10.48 12.53 19.60
N ASN A 322 11.28 11.57 20.07
CA ASN A 322 11.64 10.37 19.32
C ASN A 322 10.46 9.38 19.26
N THR A 323 9.62 9.35 20.31
CA THR A 323 8.35 8.63 20.32
C THR A 323 7.34 9.30 19.39
N THR A 324 7.26 10.64 19.40
CA THR A 324 6.46 11.39 18.41
C THR A 324 6.89 11.07 16.97
N GLN A 325 8.19 11.09 16.66
CA GLN A 325 8.68 10.70 15.32
C GLN A 325 8.43 9.22 15.01
N SER A 326 8.60 8.30 15.97
CA SER A 326 8.29 6.87 15.80
C SER A 326 6.83 6.64 15.41
N ILE A 327 5.90 7.35 16.05
CA ILE A 327 4.47 7.27 15.74
C ILE A 327 4.18 7.85 14.35
N ILE A 328 4.82 8.98 13.98
CA ILE A 328 4.68 9.58 12.64
C ILE A 328 5.23 8.64 11.56
N SER A 329 6.41 8.03 11.74
CA SER A 329 6.97 7.06 10.79
C SER A 329 6.10 5.81 10.64
N LEU A 330 5.52 5.29 11.74
CA LEU A 330 4.56 4.19 11.68
C LEU A 330 3.28 4.56 10.93
N LEU A 331 2.73 5.75 11.18
CA LEU A 331 1.54 6.27 10.47
C LEU A 331 1.79 6.42 8.96
N MET A 332 2.95 6.92 8.55
CA MET A 332 3.34 7.04 7.14
C MET A 332 3.46 5.67 6.46
N GLY A 333 3.81 4.61 7.20
CA GLY A 333 3.79 3.22 6.72
C GLY A 333 2.43 2.73 6.22
N MET A 334 1.33 3.38 6.62
CA MET A 334 -0.04 3.07 6.17
C MET A 334 -0.55 4.01 5.08
N LYS A 335 0.23 4.95 4.55
CA LYS A 335 -0.27 6.00 3.63
C LYS A 335 -0.83 5.47 2.30
N PHE A 336 -0.38 4.29 1.86
CA PHE A 336 -0.90 3.62 0.67
C PHE A 336 -2.06 2.64 0.99
N PHE A 337 -2.61 2.67 2.20
CA PHE A 337 -3.85 1.96 2.52
C PHE A 337 -4.97 2.43 1.58
N ARG A 338 -5.65 1.47 0.93
CA ARG A 338 -6.80 1.74 0.06
C ARG A 338 -7.99 0.93 0.55
N VAL A 339 -9.06 1.63 0.88
CA VAL A 339 -10.36 1.04 1.22
C VAL A 339 -10.89 0.27 0.02
N LYS A 340 -11.27 -0.99 0.22
CA LYS A 340 -12.13 -1.70 -0.72
C LYS A 340 -13.57 -1.25 -0.54
N MET A 341 -14.25 -0.96 -1.65
CA MET A 341 -15.67 -0.59 -1.65
C MET A 341 -16.59 -1.84 -1.58
N VAL A 342 -16.11 -2.98 -2.09
CA VAL A 342 -16.84 -4.24 -2.20
C VAL A 342 -15.92 -5.40 -1.77
N PRO A 343 -16.40 -6.40 -1.02
CA PRO A 343 -17.73 -6.49 -0.41
C PRO A 343 -17.88 -5.55 0.79
N ILE A 344 -19.13 -5.34 1.25
CA ILE A 344 -19.46 -4.32 2.26
C ILE A 344 -18.77 -4.59 3.61
N GLU A 345 -18.54 -5.85 3.95
CA GLU A 345 -17.85 -6.27 5.16
C GLU A 345 -16.37 -5.83 5.17
N GLU A 346 -15.71 -5.82 4.01
CA GLU A 346 -14.33 -5.30 3.89
C GLU A 346 -14.28 -3.77 3.94
N PHE A 347 -15.32 -3.09 3.45
CA PHE A 347 -15.50 -1.64 3.60
C PHE A 347 -15.74 -1.24 5.07
N GLU A 348 -16.68 -1.90 5.76
CA GLU A 348 -16.97 -1.64 7.17
C GLU A 348 -15.77 -1.96 8.07
N ALA A 349 -15.06 -3.07 7.82
CA ALA A 349 -13.86 -3.42 8.58
C ALA A 349 -12.71 -2.40 8.35
N SER A 350 -12.58 -1.86 7.13
CA SER A 350 -11.67 -0.74 6.82
C SER A 350 -12.06 0.53 7.58
N PHE A 351 -13.35 0.88 7.63
CA PHE A 351 -13.80 2.06 8.38
C PHE A 351 -13.74 1.87 9.90
N GLN A 352 -13.87 0.66 10.43
CA GLN A 352 -13.62 0.36 11.84
C GLN A 352 -12.15 0.68 12.23
N PHE A 353 -11.19 0.26 11.40
CA PHE A 353 -9.78 0.65 11.57
C PHE A 353 -9.57 2.17 11.53
N MET A 354 -10.21 2.85 10.57
CA MET A 354 -10.15 4.32 10.49
C MET A 354 -10.78 4.98 11.72
N GLN A 355 -11.86 4.44 12.27
CA GLN A 355 -12.49 4.94 13.50
C GLN A 355 -11.59 4.77 14.74
N GLU A 356 -10.86 3.66 14.86
CA GLU A 356 -9.85 3.48 15.93
C GLU A 356 -8.71 4.51 15.82
N CYS A 357 -8.23 4.78 14.61
CA CYS A 357 -7.25 5.84 14.37
C CYS A 357 -7.83 7.25 14.62
N ALA A 358 -9.11 7.47 14.30
CA ALA A 358 -9.79 8.75 14.49
C ALA A 358 -10.04 9.06 15.96
N GLN A 359 -10.37 8.06 16.77
CA GLN A 359 -10.44 8.19 18.23
C GLN A 359 -9.08 8.64 18.79
N TYR A 360 -7.98 8.05 18.32
CA TYR A 360 -6.63 8.52 18.69
C TYR A 360 -6.33 9.94 18.18
N PHE A 361 -6.77 10.30 16.97
CA PHE A 361 -6.67 11.67 16.46
C PHE A 361 -7.41 12.66 17.34
N LEU A 362 -8.56 12.33 17.93
CA LEU A 362 -9.26 13.20 18.87
C LEU A 362 -8.47 13.33 20.19
N GLU A 363 -8.05 12.20 20.77
CA GLU A 363 -7.30 12.12 22.04
C GLU A 363 -5.95 12.85 22.04
N VAL A 364 -5.21 12.82 20.92
CA VAL A 364 -3.81 13.27 20.89
C VAL A 364 -3.65 14.78 21.03
N LYS A 365 -2.77 15.21 21.94
CA LYS A 365 -2.45 16.62 22.22
C LYS A 365 -1.24 17.13 21.44
N ASP A 366 -0.32 16.25 21.07
CA ASP A 366 0.81 16.53 20.20
C ASP A 366 0.31 17.03 18.83
N LYS A 367 0.87 18.14 18.34
CA LYS A 367 0.41 18.75 17.09
C LYS A 367 0.83 17.98 15.84
N ASP A 368 1.99 17.34 15.86
CA ASP A 368 2.63 16.76 14.69
C ASP A 368 2.12 15.32 14.46
N ILE A 369 1.83 14.57 15.54
CA ILE A 369 1.04 13.33 15.45
C ILE A 369 -0.37 13.63 14.91
N LYS A 370 -1.02 14.70 15.40
CA LYS A 370 -2.36 15.11 14.93
C LYS A 370 -2.34 15.53 13.45
N HIS A 371 -1.26 16.14 12.97
CA HIS A 371 -1.05 16.45 11.55
C HIS A 371 -0.78 15.20 10.70
N ALA A 372 0.02 14.25 11.19
CA ALA A 372 0.28 13.00 10.49
C ALA A 372 -0.97 12.11 10.35
N LEU A 373 -1.78 12.01 11.41
CA LEU A 373 -3.10 11.35 11.36
C LEU A 373 -4.05 12.02 10.35
N ALA A 374 -4.08 13.37 10.31
CA ALA A 374 -4.89 14.07 9.33
C ALA A 374 -4.43 13.83 7.89
N GLY A 375 -3.11 13.81 7.64
CA GLY A 375 -2.55 13.43 6.34
C GLY A 375 -2.91 11.99 5.94
N LEU A 376 -2.77 11.03 6.87
CA LEU A 376 -3.15 9.64 6.64
C LEU A 376 -4.63 9.49 6.27
N PHE A 377 -5.55 10.19 6.95
CA PHE A 377 -6.96 10.18 6.57
C PHE A 377 -7.20 10.80 5.17
N VAL A 378 -6.47 11.85 4.78
CA VAL A 378 -6.60 12.45 3.44
C VAL A 378 -6.15 11.47 2.34
N GLU A 379 -4.98 10.84 2.49
CA GLU A 379 -4.47 9.85 1.53
C GLU A 379 -5.40 8.64 1.34
N ILE A 380 -6.11 8.24 2.40
CA ILE A 380 -7.09 7.15 2.38
C ILE A 380 -8.45 7.61 1.81
N LEU A 381 -8.92 8.82 2.13
CA LEU A 381 -10.25 9.30 1.75
C LEU A 381 -10.32 9.89 0.34
N VAL A 382 -9.25 10.46 -0.22
CA VAL A 382 -9.26 11.01 -1.59
C VAL A 382 -9.63 9.94 -2.64
N PRO A 383 -9.08 8.71 -2.61
CA PRO A 383 -9.52 7.61 -3.48
C PRO A 383 -11.00 7.21 -3.27
N VAL A 384 -11.48 7.22 -2.02
CA VAL A 384 -12.88 6.92 -1.69
C VAL A 384 -13.80 8.00 -2.28
N ALA A 385 -13.49 9.28 -2.11
CA ALA A 385 -14.25 10.39 -2.67
C ALA A 385 -14.36 10.33 -4.21
N ALA A 386 -13.33 9.84 -4.90
CA ALA A 386 -13.36 9.64 -6.34
C ALA A 386 -14.22 8.44 -6.79
N ALA A 387 -14.37 7.42 -5.95
CA ALA A 387 -15.16 6.21 -6.22
C ALA A 387 -16.64 6.33 -5.82
N VAL A 388 -16.95 7.10 -4.78
CA VAL A 388 -18.30 7.23 -4.20
C VAL A 388 -19.25 7.96 -5.16
N LYS A 389 -20.00 7.16 -5.94
CA LYS A 389 -21.13 7.63 -6.77
C LYS A 389 -22.50 7.18 -6.27
N ASN A 390 -22.59 5.99 -5.65
CA ASN A 390 -23.85 5.43 -5.14
C ASN A 390 -23.82 5.01 -3.65
N GLU A 391 -22.64 4.87 -3.03
CA GLU A 391 -22.45 4.19 -1.73
C GLU A 391 -22.41 5.14 -0.51
N VAL A 392 -22.81 6.41 -0.67
CA VAL A 392 -22.74 7.45 0.40
C VAL A 392 -23.59 7.11 1.64
N ASN A 393 -24.49 6.13 1.55
CA ASN A 393 -25.45 5.78 2.60
C ASN A 393 -24.97 4.70 3.59
N VAL A 394 -23.71 4.24 3.52
CA VAL A 394 -23.17 3.28 4.51
C VAL A 394 -23.01 3.95 5.89
N PRO A 395 -23.57 3.39 6.99
CA PRO A 395 -23.54 4.02 8.31
C PRO A 395 -22.13 4.27 8.87
N CYS A 396 -21.17 3.37 8.63
CA CYS A 396 -19.81 3.52 9.20
C CYS A 396 -19.06 4.75 8.68
N LEU A 397 -19.27 5.10 7.40
CA LEU A 397 -18.74 6.31 6.76
C LEU A 397 -19.41 7.56 7.33
N LYS A 398 -20.76 7.55 7.43
CA LYS A 398 -21.52 8.65 8.04
C LYS A 398 -21.03 8.95 9.47
N ASN A 399 -20.97 7.92 10.31
CA ASN A 399 -20.55 8.05 11.71
C ASN A 399 -19.11 8.55 11.84
N PHE A 400 -18.21 8.12 10.93
CA PHE A 400 -16.83 8.60 10.88
C PHE A 400 -16.74 10.09 10.53
N VAL A 401 -17.54 10.57 9.57
CA VAL A 401 -17.61 12.01 9.23
C VAL A 401 -18.17 12.82 10.40
N GLU A 402 -19.30 12.41 10.97
CA GLU A 402 -19.95 13.13 12.07
C GLU A 402 -19.07 13.20 13.32
N MET A 403 -18.30 12.15 13.62
CA MET A 403 -17.33 12.11 14.73
C MET A 403 -16.17 13.11 14.56
N LEU A 404 -15.65 13.28 13.35
CA LEU A 404 -14.46 14.11 13.09
C LEU A 404 -14.75 15.55 12.68
N TYR A 405 -15.85 15.82 11.97
CA TYR A 405 -16.00 17.06 11.21
C TYR A 405 -15.91 18.33 12.07
N SER A 406 -16.78 18.48 13.08
CA SER A 406 -16.83 19.69 13.92
C SER A 406 -15.50 19.95 14.62
N GLN A 407 -14.91 18.95 15.29
CA GLN A 407 -13.66 19.12 16.02
C GLN A 407 -12.48 19.44 15.09
N THR A 408 -12.47 18.89 13.87
CA THR A 408 -11.44 19.18 12.86
C THR A 408 -11.60 20.59 12.31
N LEU A 409 -12.83 21.01 12.01
CA LEU A 409 -13.19 22.36 11.56
C LEU A 409 -12.77 23.41 12.61
N ASP A 410 -13.19 23.24 13.87
CA ASP A 410 -12.85 24.14 14.98
C ASP A 410 -11.34 24.20 15.24
N ALA A 411 -10.63 23.08 15.14
CA ALA A 411 -9.18 23.05 15.24
C ALA A 411 -8.49 23.76 14.06
N SER A 412 -9.06 23.70 12.86
CA SER A 412 -8.50 24.30 11.64
C SER A 412 -8.57 25.84 11.60
N THR A 413 -9.48 26.44 12.38
CA THR A 413 -9.53 27.92 12.56
C THR A 413 -8.19 28.49 13.04
N LYS A 414 -7.43 27.71 13.81
CA LYS A 414 -6.15 28.08 14.43
C LYS A 414 -5.02 28.00 13.39
N ASN A 415 -4.38 29.14 13.09
CA ASN A 415 -3.29 29.26 12.10
C ASN A 415 -2.28 28.08 12.12
N LYS A 416 -1.84 27.65 13.31
CA LYS A 416 -0.87 26.55 13.49
C LYS A 416 -1.32 25.15 13.06
N HIS A 417 -2.62 24.93 12.83
CA HIS A 417 -3.14 23.64 12.33
C HIS A 417 -3.77 23.73 10.94
N ARG A 418 -4.03 24.95 10.44
CA ARG A 418 -4.84 25.19 9.24
C ARG A 418 -4.38 24.40 8.01
N LEU A 419 -3.10 24.50 7.65
CA LEU A 419 -2.54 23.85 6.45
C LEU A 419 -2.67 22.32 6.44
N ALA A 420 -2.65 21.68 7.61
CA ALA A 420 -2.77 20.23 7.74
C ALA A 420 -4.23 19.75 7.88
N LEU A 421 -5.09 20.55 8.53
CA LEU A 421 -6.48 20.16 8.77
C LEU A 421 -7.44 20.58 7.65
N PHE A 422 -7.15 21.64 6.89
CA PHE A 422 -8.00 22.05 5.76
C PHE A 422 -8.22 20.91 4.74
N PRO A 423 -7.18 20.20 4.25
CA PRO A 423 -7.38 19.04 3.38
C PRO A 423 -8.30 17.97 3.97
N LEU A 424 -8.21 17.71 5.28
CA LEU A 424 -9.09 16.75 5.96
C LEU A 424 -10.54 17.24 6.02
N VAL A 425 -10.78 18.51 6.36
CA VAL A 425 -12.14 19.10 6.38
C VAL A 425 -12.78 19.01 4.98
N THR A 426 -12.02 19.29 3.92
CA THR A 426 -12.48 19.10 2.54
C THR A 426 -12.81 17.64 2.24
N CYS A 427 -11.90 16.71 2.55
CA CYS A 427 -12.14 15.28 2.29
C CYS A 427 -13.37 14.76 3.03
N LEU A 428 -13.54 15.12 4.31
CA LEU A 428 -14.71 14.76 5.12
C LEU A 428 -16.01 15.30 4.52
N LEU A 429 -16.02 16.51 3.94
CA LEU A 429 -17.18 17.02 3.19
C LEU A 429 -17.41 16.24 1.90
N CYS A 430 -16.37 15.97 1.11
CA CYS A 430 -16.47 15.26 -0.17
C CYS A 430 -17.01 13.82 -0.04
N VAL A 431 -16.70 13.12 1.06
CA VAL A 431 -17.25 11.79 1.35
C VAL A 431 -18.56 11.81 2.15
N SER A 432 -19.06 12.99 2.56
CA SER A 432 -20.26 13.11 3.38
C SER A 432 -21.55 12.91 2.59
N GLN A 433 -22.62 12.52 3.29
CA GLN A 433 -23.96 12.45 2.71
C GLN A 433 -24.44 13.83 2.24
N LYS A 434 -25.19 13.87 1.13
CA LYS A 434 -25.66 15.10 0.47
C LYS A 434 -26.26 16.14 1.43
N GLN A 435 -27.04 15.72 2.43
CA GLN A 435 -27.63 16.64 3.42
C GLN A 435 -26.56 17.25 4.35
N PHE A 436 -25.64 16.44 4.86
CA PHE A 436 -24.52 16.92 5.67
C PHE A 436 -23.62 17.88 4.89
N PHE A 437 -23.32 17.56 3.62
CA PHE A 437 -22.60 18.45 2.73
C PHE A 437 -23.32 19.80 2.59
N LEU A 438 -24.60 19.79 2.16
CA LEU A 438 -25.39 21.00 1.93
C LEU A 438 -25.56 21.88 3.19
N GLN A 439 -25.60 21.25 4.37
CA GLN A 439 -25.68 21.96 5.66
C GLN A 439 -24.35 22.63 6.07
N ASN A 440 -23.19 22.13 5.64
CA ASN A 440 -21.88 22.55 6.18
C ASN A 440 -20.93 23.23 5.17
N TRP A 441 -21.04 22.94 3.87
CA TRP A 441 -20.10 23.43 2.83
C TRP A 441 -19.94 24.96 2.82
N HIS A 442 -21.02 25.71 3.03
CA HIS A 442 -21.05 27.17 2.88
C HIS A 442 -20.23 27.89 3.96
N TYR A 443 -20.21 27.36 5.19
CA TYR A 443 -19.39 27.88 6.28
C TYR A 443 -17.89 27.65 5.98
N PHE A 444 -17.52 26.44 5.55
CA PHE A 444 -16.14 26.12 5.20
C PHE A 444 -15.65 26.91 3.98
N LEU A 445 -16.49 27.08 2.95
CA LEU A 445 -16.19 27.92 1.80
C LEU A 445 -15.94 29.39 2.22
N ALA A 446 -16.77 29.94 3.12
CA ALA A 446 -16.56 31.29 3.65
C ALA A 446 -15.21 31.42 4.39
N MET A 447 -14.79 30.41 5.16
CA MET A 447 -13.45 30.37 5.76
C MET A 447 -12.35 30.39 4.68
N CYS A 448 -12.42 29.52 3.67
CA CYS A 448 -11.44 29.45 2.59
C CYS A 448 -11.33 30.76 1.79
N LEU A 449 -12.46 31.38 1.42
CA LEU A 449 -12.51 32.68 0.75
C LEU A 449 -11.90 33.81 1.62
N SER A 450 -12.15 33.79 2.94
CA SER A 450 -11.54 34.75 3.87
C SER A 450 -10.01 34.68 3.89
N HIS A 451 -9.43 33.51 3.61
CA HIS A 451 -7.98 33.29 3.65
C HIS A 451 -7.30 33.48 2.30
N LEU A 452 -7.97 33.22 1.18
CA LEU A 452 -7.50 33.61 -0.16
C LEU A 452 -7.25 35.13 -0.25
N LYS A 453 -8.06 35.93 0.46
CA LYS A 453 -7.88 37.40 0.56
C LYS A 453 -6.58 37.82 1.28
N ASN A 454 -5.95 36.93 2.06
CA ASN A 454 -4.77 37.22 2.89
C ASN A 454 -3.42 37.01 2.18
N ARG A 455 -3.40 36.69 0.88
CA ARG A 455 -2.20 36.65 0.00
C ARG A 455 -1.06 35.67 0.38
N ASP A 456 -1.22 34.77 1.34
CA ASP A 456 -0.22 33.72 1.61
C ASP A 456 -0.18 32.68 0.47
N PRO A 457 0.94 32.54 -0.28
CA PRO A 457 1.04 31.65 -1.45
C PRO A 457 1.17 30.16 -1.10
N LYS A 458 1.21 29.78 0.18
CA LYS A 458 0.99 28.40 0.65
C LYS A 458 -0.50 28.16 0.88
N MET A 459 -1.15 29.04 1.65
CA MET A 459 -2.61 28.97 1.86
C MET A 459 -3.40 29.01 0.55
N SER A 460 -3.05 29.89 -0.39
CA SER A 460 -3.76 29.97 -1.68
C SER A 460 -3.60 28.70 -2.51
N ARG A 461 -2.46 27.99 -2.44
CA ARG A 461 -2.32 26.69 -3.14
C ARG A 461 -3.11 25.58 -2.48
N VAL A 462 -3.15 25.53 -1.14
CA VAL A 462 -4.01 24.57 -0.42
C VAL A 462 -5.49 24.83 -0.71
N ALA A 463 -5.93 26.09 -0.82
CA ALA A 463 -7.31 26.45 -1.14
C ALA A 463 -7.67 26.33 -2.64
N LEU A 464 -6.70 26.44 -3.55
CA LEU A 464 -6.91 26.24 -5.00
C LEU A 464 -6.86 24.75 -5.40
N GLY A 465 -6.09 23.92 -4.71
CA GLY A 465 -6.14 22.45 -4.83
C GLY A 465 -7.37 21.79 -4.20
N MET A 466 -8.44 22.57 -4.02
CA MET A 466 -9.76 22.15 -3.50
C MET A 466 -10.89 22.48 -4.49
N GLN A 467 -10.54 22.85 -5.71
CA GLN A 467 -11.44 22.95 -6.87
C GLN A 467 -11.12 21.82 -7.86
#